data_AF-A0A517PB95-F1
#
_entry.id   AF-A0A517PB95-F1
#
_cell.length_a   1.000
_cell.length_b   1.000
_cell.length_c   1.000
_cell.angle_alpha   90.00
_cell.angle_beta   90.00
_cell.angle_gamma   90.00
#
_symmetry.space_group_name_H-M   'P 1'
#
loop_
_entity.id
_entity.type
_entity.pdbx_description
1 polymer ?
#
loop_
_entity_poly.entity_id
_entity_poly.type
_entity_poly.pdbx_seq_one_letter_code
_entity_poly.pdbx_strand_id
1 'polypeptide(L)'
;MFRGVAPQCDIALSKLPHWLCDNGLWSLNDDLTVLIANDRHFREAAPDQRALADYAGLRVRLPNVEAHWPDPNCLRWHRRKVFLGER
;
A
#
# COMPACT_ATOMS: atom_id res chain seq x y z
N MET A 1 -19.83 8.78 17.27
CA MET A 1 -18.89 7.98 18.08
C MET A 1 -18.46 6.77 17.23
N PHE A 2 -17.44 6.93 16.39
CA PHE A 2 -16.97 5.87 15.50
C PHE A 2 -15.92 5.03 16.24
N ARG A 3 -16.29 3.81 16.61
CA ARG A 3 -15.40 2.82 17.24
C ARG A 3 -14.42 2.27 16.20
N GLY A 4 -13.16 2.67 16.30
CA GLY A 4 -12.01 1.78 16.45
C GLY A 4 -11.87 0.53 15.58
N VAL A 5 -12.15 0.58 14.28
CA VAL A 5 -11.61 -0.40 13.33
C VAL A 5 -10.67 0.36 12.40
N ALA A 6 -9.37 0.10 12.49
CA ALA A 6 -8.42 0.59 11.49
C ALA A 6 -8.94 0.15 10.12
N PRO A 7 -9.11 1.07 9.14
CA PRO A 7 -9.60 0.68 7.82
C PRO A 7 -8.58 -0.29 7.22
N GLN A 8 -8.97 -1.56 7.16
CA GLN A 8 -8.22 -2.60 6.48
C GLN A 8 -8.15 -2.13 5.03
N CYS A 9 -6.94 -1.86 4.52
CA CYS A 9 -6.76 -1.69 3.09
C CYS A 9 -6.92 -3.09 2.48
N ASP A 10 -8.17 -3.55 2.37
CA ASP A 10 -8.57 -4.75 1.64
C ASP A 10 -8.44 -4.46 0.13
N ILE A 11 -7.23 -4.10 -0.27
CA ILE A 11 -6.84 -4.06 -1.67
C ILE A 11 -6.74 -5.54 -2.03
N ALA A 12 -7.56 -5.97 -2.99
CA ALA A 12 -7.59 -7.34 -3.51
C ALA A 12 -6.25 -7.67 -4.19
N LEU A 13 -5.22 -7.92 -3.40
CA LEU A 13 -3.89 -8.29 -3.81
C LEU A 13 -3.64 -9.75 -3.43
N SER A 14 -2.72 -10.39 -4.15
CA SER A 14 -2.22 -11.71 -3.79
C SER A 14 -1.72 -11.75 -2.33
N LYS A 15 -1.54 -12.95 -1.77
CA LYS A 15 -1.28 -13.13 -0.33
C LYS A 15 -0.01 -12.44 0.23
N LEU A 16 0.90 -11.94 -0.59
CA LEU A 16 2.11 -11.26 -0.15
C LEU A 16 1.93 -9.74 0.00
N PRO A 17 1.35 -9.02 -0.98
CA PRO A 17 1.20 -7.58 -0.88
C PRO A 17 0.32 -7.07 0.28
N HIS A 18 -0.70 -7.83 0.72
CA HIS A 18 -1.54 -7.36 1.85
C HIS A 18 -0.74 -7.27 3.16
N TRP A 19 0.07 -8.29 3.46
CA TRP A 19 0.90 -8.30 4.68
C TRP A 19 1.93 -7.16 4.69
N LEU A 20 2.54 -6.87 3.54
CA LEU A 20 3.47 -5.74 3.41
C LEU A 20 2.76 -4.38 3.60
N CYS A 21 1.49 -4.28 3.23
CA CYS A 21 0.69 -3.06 3.38
C CYS A 21 0.39 -2.83 4.87
N ASP A 22 -0.09 -3.86 5.57
CA ASP A 22 -0.42 -3.79 7.00
C ASP A 22 0.78 -3.45 7.88
N ASN A 23 1.99 -3.82 7.47
CA ASN A 23 3.25 -3.46 8.14
C ASN A 23 3.74 -2.04 7.78
N GLY A 24 3.04 -1.31 6.91
CA GLY A 24 3.41 0.04 6.51
C GLY A 24 4.59 0.13 5.57
N LEU A 25 5.00 -0.98 4.95
CA LEU A 25 6.16 -1.03 4.05
C LEU A 25 5.84 -0.50 2.65
N TRP A 26 4.56 -0.41 2.30
CA TRP A 26 4.10 0.26 1.11
C TRP A 26 2.69 0.82 1.28
N SER A 27 2.28 1.73 0.39
CA SER A 27 0.95 2.31 0.34
C SER A 27 0.63 2.82 -1.07
N LEU A 28 -0.50 3.49 -1.25
CA LEU A 28 -0.89 4.14 -2.50
C LEU A 28 -1.06 5.64 -2.30
N ASN A 29 -0.61 6.40 -3.29
CA ASN A 29 -0.88 7.82 -3.40
C ASN A 29 -2.32 8.07 -3.90
N ASP A 30 -2.77 9.32 -3.87
CA ASP A 30 -4.13 9.70 -4.30
C ASP A 30 -4.37 9.48 -5.79
N ASP A 31 -3.30 9.46 -6.59
CA ASP A 31 -3.31 9.07 -8.00
C ASP A 31 -3.11 7.55 -8.20
N LEU A 32 -3.21 6.76 -7.14
CA LEU A 32 -3.10 5.29 -7.17
C LEU A 32 -1.76 4.80 -7.72
N THR A 33 -0.71 5.62 -7.56
CA THR A 33 0.69 5.19 -7.70
C THR A 33 1.19 4.54 -6.41
N VAL A 34 2.06 3.54 -6.57
CA VAL A 34 2.63 2.78 -5.46
C VAL A 34 3.71 3.60 -4.76
N LEU A 35 3.62 3.68 -3.44
CA LEU A 35 4.60 4.27 -2.55
C LEU A 35 5.27 3.16 -1.75
N ILE A 36 6.61 3.11 -1.73
CA ILE A 36 7.38 2.11 -0.99
C ILE A 36 8.13 2.81 0.15
N ALA A 37 8.21 2.16 1.31
CA ALA A 37 9.01 2.65 2.42
C ALA A 37 10.49 2.63 2.01
N ASN A 38 11.24 3.64 2.46
CA ASN A 38 12.66 3.77 2.15
C ASN A 38 13.49 2.59 2.69
N ASP A 39 14.71 2.44 2.15
CA ASP A 39 15.67 1.38 2.50
C ASP A 39 16.00 1.29 4.00
N ARG A 40 15.68 2.34 4.78
CA ARG A 40 15.83 2.35 6.23
C ARG A 40 14.86 1.39 6.94
N HIS A 41 13.68 1.18 6.37
CA HIS A 41 12.62 0.37 6.98
C HIS A 41 12.49 -1.01 6.31
N PHE A 42 12.85 -1.13 5.04
CA PHE A 42 12.72 -2.38 4.30
C PHE A 42 13.81 -2.53 3.25
N ARG A 43 14.53 -3.65 3.29
CA ARG A 43 15.47 -4.05 2.24
C ARG A 43 15.11 -5.45 1.79
N GLU A 44 14.48 -5.55 0.63
CA GLU A 44 14.12 -6.83 0.05
C GLU A 44 15.30 -7.40 -0.74
N ALA A 45 15.52 -8.71 -0.60
CA ALA A 45 16.35 -9.47 -1.51
C ALA A 45 15.45 -10.42 -2.31
N ALA A 46 15.05 -9.99 -3.50
CA ALA A 46 14.27 -10.79 -4.43
C ALA A 46 15.14 -11.15 -5.65
N PRO A 47 16.01 -12.17 -5.55
CA PRO A 47 16.91 -12.53 -6.64
C PRO A 47 16.19 -13.15 -7.85
N ASP A 48 15.09 -13.87 -7.60
CA ASP A 48 14.32 -14.61 -8.61
C ASP A 48 12.94 -14.01 -8.91
N GLN A 49 12.61 -12.88 -8.27
CA GLN A 49 11.31 -12.21 -8.39
C GLN A 49 11.50 -10.70 -8.43
N ARG A 50 10.49 -9.99 -8.96
CA ARG A 50 10.49 -8.54 -8.98
C ARG A 50 10.34 -8.01 -7.54
N ALA A 51 11.25 -7.15 -7.11
CA ALA A 51 11.20 -6.57 -5.77
C ALA A 51 10.05 -5.56 -5.66
N LEU A 52 9.54 -5.38 -4.46
CA LEU A 52 8.54 -4.38 -4.10
C LEU A 52 9.02 -2.97 -4.48
N ALA A 53 10.30 -2.69 -4.29
CA ALA A 53 10.93 -1.43 -4.69
C ALA A 53 10.78 -1.14 -6.20
N ASP A 54 10.75 -2.18 -7.04
CA ASP A 54 10.58 -2.03 -8.50
C ASP A 54 9.16 -1.60 -8.91
N TYR A 55 8.23 -1.57 -7.95
CA TYR A 55 6.88 -1.06 -8.15
C TYR A 55 6.72 0.40 -7.75
N ALA A 56 7.71 1.01 -7.08
CA ALA A 56 7.63 2.41 -6.67
C ALA A 56 7.31 3.33 -7.86
N GLY A 57 6.28 4.17 -7.70
CA GLY A 57 5.80 5.09 -8.73
C GLY A 57 4.94 4.46 -9.83
N LEU A 58 4.80 3.13 -9.88
CA LEU A 58 3.90 2.48 -10.84
C LEU A 58 2.44 2.68 -10.42
N ARG A 59 1.57 2.89 -11.41
CA ARG A 59 0.13 2.93 -11.18
C ARG A 59 -0.44 1.53 -11.03
N VAL A 60 -1.23 1.28 -9.99
CA VAL A 60 -1.89 -0.02 -9.82
C VAL A 60 -2.97 -0.23 -10.88
N ARG A 61 -3.14 -1.50 -11.28
CA ARG A 61 -4.28 -1.89 -12.10
C ARG A 61 -5.51 -1.96 -11.21
N LEU A 62 -6.53 -1.20 -11.58
CA LEU A 62 -7.79 -1.14 -10.86
C LEU A 62 -8.81 -2.08 -11.49
N PRO A 63 -9.78 -2.58 -10.71
CA PRO A 63 -10.96 -3.21 -11.28
C PRO A 63 -11.68 -2.25 -12.23
N ASN A 64 -12.29 -2.79 -13.29
CA ASN A 64 -13.11 -2.00 -14.22
C ASN A 64 -14.33 -1.36 -13.54
N VAL A 65 -14.70 -1.84 -12.34
CA VAL A 65 -15.81 -1.32 -11.54
C VAL A 65 -15.26 -0.36 -10.49
N GLU A 66 -15.57 0.93 -10.61
CA GLU A 66 -15.12 1.99 -9.70
C GLU A 66 -15.55 1.77 -8.25
N ALA A 67 -16.70 1.12 -8.02
CA ALA A 67 -17.17 0.80 -6.67
C ALA A 67 -16.24 -0.14 -5.88
N HIS A 68 -15.31 -0.82 -6.56
CA HIS A 68 -14.30 -1.67 -5.93
C HIS A 68 -12.94 -0.97 -5.80
N TRP A 69 -12.86 0.32 -6.12
CA TRP A 69 -11.63 1.07 -5.94
C TRP A 69 -11.40 1.34 -4.44
N PRO A 70 -10.14 1.40 -4.02
CA PRO A 70 -9.82 1.74 -2.63
C PRO A 70 -10.34 3.14 -2.30
N ASP A 71 -10.96 3.29 -1.13
CA ASP A 71 -11.44 4.59 -0.65
C ASP A 71 -10.24 5.55 -0.44
N PRO A 72 -10.21 6.72 -1.11
CA PRO A 72 -9.15 7.70 -0.95
C PRO A 72 -8.92 8.17 0.51
N ASN A 73 -9.96 8.17 1.35
CA ASN A 73 -9.84 8.50 2.76
C ASN A 73 -9.08 7.42 3.55
N CYS A 74 -9.30 6.15 3.22
CA CYS A 74 -8.57 5.03 3.80
C CYS A 74 -7.09 5.08 3.41
N LEU A 75 -6.80 5.36 2.14
CA LEU A 75 -5.41 5.54 1.68
C LEU A 75 -4.72 6.69 2.41
N ARG A 76 -5.38 7.87 2.52
CA ARG A 76 -4.85 9.00 3.29
C ARG A 76 -4.63 8.69 4.77
N TRP A 77 -5.53 7.95 5.39
CA TRP A 77 -5.35 7.53 6.79
C TRP A 77 -4.15 6.58 6.92
N HIS A 78 -4.06 5.59 6.04
CA HIS A 78 -2.97 4.62 6.02
C HIS A 78 -1.61 5.30 5.87
N ARG A 79 -1.47 6.20 4.89
CA ARG A 79 -0.22 6.99 4.70
C ARG A 79 0.20 7.73 5.97
N ARG A 80 -0.73 8.40 6.64
CA ARG A 80 -0.43 9.18 7.85
C ARG A 80 -0.15 8.35 9.11
N LYS A 81 -0.70 7.14 9.22
CA LYS A 81 -0.75 6.39 10.49
C LYS A 81 0.04 5.09 10.48
N VAL A 82 0.20 4.47 9.31
CA VAL A 82 0.80 3.13 9.18
C VAL A 82 2.04 3.19 8.30
N PHE A 83 1.99 3.90 7.18
CA PHE A 83 3.10 3.95 6.22
C PHE A 83 4.38 4.54 6.83
N LEU A 84 5.49 3.83 6.67
CA LEU A 84 6.78 4.14 7.27
C LEU A 84 7.65 5.06 6.39
N GLY A 85 7.30 5.26 5.11
CA GLY A 85 8.08 6.06 4.16
C GLY A 85 7.85 7.57 4.20
N GLU A 86 6.85 8.07 4.94
CA GLU A 86 6.56 9.50 5.09
C GLU A 86 7.33 10.18 6.24
N ARG A 87 8.38 9.54 6.80
CA ARG A 87 9.18 10.08 7.94
C ARG A 87 10.69 9.93 7.76
#